data_AF-A0A9P8EE73-F1
#
_entry.id   AF-A0A9P8EE73-F1
#
_cell.length_a   1.000
_cell.length_b   1.000
_cell.length_c   1.000
_cell.angle_alpha   90.00
_cell.angle_beta   90.00
_cell.angle_gamma   90.00
#
_symmetry.space_group_name_H-M   'P 1'
#
loop_
_entity.id
_entity.type
_entity.pdbx_description
1 polymer ?
#
loop_
_entity_poly.entity_id
_entity_poly.type
_entity_poly.pdbx_seq_one_letter_code
_entity_poly.pdbx_strand_id
1 'polypeptide(L)'
;MTKDTQSAFWDSIPSNLRNAVEQAVPSDMLQETLSLLKDPGSLETRYTQLKHLLKETINQEYQTKQSSEHRRNPDQSTNNPQCPPALFPLAMLQTETKQYTAAEGTCRQILAANPPSRPDSAATSNLIDVLNLQHKYAEAQTMAIQALPLLQNELGADSPQYLGLYAEIDGEFG
;
A
#
# COMPACT_ATOMS: atom_id res chain seq x y z
N MET A 1 -14.10 -25.16 20.02
CA MET A 1 -13.03 -24.15 20.10
C MET A 1 -13.51 -22.91 19.36
N THR A 2 -13.88 -21.87 20.09
CA THR A 2 -14.29 -20.58 19.50
C THR A 2 -13.07 -19.96 18.85
N LYS A 3 -13.11 -19.77 17.52
CA LYS A 3 -12.11 -18.98 16.80
C LYS A 3 -12.11 -17.60 17.46
N ASP A 4 -10.95 -17.14 17.92
CA ASP A 4 -10.80 -15.78 18.45
C ASP A 4 -11.35 -14.78 17.42
N THR A 5 -12.16 -13.80 17.86
CA THR A 5 -12.83 -12.86 16.96
C THR A 5 -11.83 -12.07 16.10
N GLN A 6 -10.63 -11.82 16.61
CA GLN A 6 -9.55 -11.18 15.84
C GLN A 6 -9.02 -12.12 14.77
N SER A 7 -8.83 -13.40 15.09
CA SER A 7 -8.46 -14.42 14.09
C SER A 7 -9.55 -14.60 13.02
N ALA A 8 -10.82 -14.50 13.40
CA ALA A 8 -11.94 -14.59 12.47
C ALA A 8 -12.04 -13.37 11.55
N PHE A 9 -11.67 -12.18 12.02
CA PHE A 9 -11.57 -10.99 11.17
C PHE A 9 -10.58 -11.18 10.04
N TRP A 10 -9.39 -11.72 10.32
CA TRP A 10 -8.37 -11.93 9.29
C TRP A 10 -8.64 -13.09 8.32
N ASP A 11 -9.68 -13.88 8.56
CA ASP A 11 -9.99 -15.05 7.72
C ASP A 11 -10.21 -14.65 6.25
N SER A 12 -9.69 -15.38 5.27
CA SER A 12 -9.83 -14.99 3.84
C SER A 12 -9.23 -13.63 3.44
N ILE A 13 -8.62 -12.86 4.35
CA ILE A 13 -7.84 -11.67 3.98
C ILE A 13 -6.45 -12.15 3.58
N PRO A 14 -5.93 -11.72 2.40
CA PRO A 14 -4.58 -12.07 1.97
C PRO A 14 -3.53 -11.72 3.03
N SER A 15 -2.61 -12.64 3.31
CA SER A 15 -1.61 -12.47 4.38
C SER A 15 -0.67 -11.28 4.14
N ASN A 16 -0.34 -11.00 2.88
CA ASN A 16 0.41 -9.81 2.48
C ASN A 16 -0.34 -8.52 2.86
N LEU A 17 -1.64 -8.43 2.56
CA LEU A 17 -2.46 -7.27 2.92
C LEU A 17 -2.58 -7.14 4.43
N ARG A 18 -2.83 -8.24 5.14
CA ARG A 18 -2.86 -8.25 6.61
C ARG A 18 -1.56 -7.72 7.20
N ASN A 19 -0.42 -8.26 6.78
CA ASN A 19 0.89 -7.86 7.31
C ASN A 19 1.19 -6.39 7.02
N ALA A 20 0.75 -5.86 5.87
CA ALA A 20 0.90 -4.45 5.54
C ALA A 20 0.03 -3.55 6.44
N VAL A 21 -1.21 -3.96 6.72
CA VAL A 21 -2.10 -3.24 7.66
C VAL A 21 -1.52 -3.27 9.08
N GLU A 22 -1.11 -4.44 9.59
CA GLU A 22 -0.55 -4.59 10.94
C GLU A 22 0.74 -3.77 11.15
N GLN A 23 1.53 -3.52 10.10
CA GLN A 23 2.73 -2.69 10.17
C GLN A 23 2.43 -1.19 10.06
N ALA A 24 1.43 -0.81 9.27
CA ALA A 24 1.15 0.59 8.96
C ALA A 24 0.17 1.24 9.93
N VAL A 25 -0.69 0.46 10.58
CA VAL A 25 -1.74 0.96 11.48
C VAL A 25 -1.30 0.82 12.94
N PRO A 26 -1.43 1.88 13.77
CA PRO A 26 -1.18 1.81 15.20
C PRO A 26 -1.99 0.68 15.87
N SER A 27 -1.33 -0.08 16.75
CA SER A 27 -1.93 -1.28 17.35
C SER A 27 -3.19 -0.96 18.15
N ASP A 28 -3.27 0.20 18.79
CA ASP A 28 -4.45 0.68 19.52
C ASP A 28 -5.66 0.89 18.61
N MET A 29 -5.50 1.58 17.47
CA MET A 29 -6.58 1.77 16.49
C MET A 29 -7.06 0.45 15.89
N LEU A 30 -6.11 -0.46 15.62
CA LEU A 30 -6.41 -1.79 15.10
C LEU A 30 -7.20 -2.61 16.14
N GLN A 31 -6.76 -2.62 17.40
CA GLN A 31 -7.44 -3.32 18.49
C GLN A 31 -8.82 -2.73 18.80
N GLU A 32 -8.99 -1.40 18.72
CA GLU A 32 -10.29 -0.76 18.85
C GLU A 32 -11.24 -1.24 17.74
N THR A 33 -10.79 -1.23 16.48
CA THR A 33 -11.58 -1.73 15.34
C THR A 33 -11.99 -3.18 15.56
N LEU A 34 -11.04 -4.04 15.96
CA LEU A 34 -11.27 -5.46 16.25
C LEU A 34 -12.18 -5.69 17.46
N SER A 35 -12.20 -4.79 18.44
CA SER A 35 -13.05 -4.88 19.63
C SER A 35 -14.49 -4.46 19.35
N LEU A 36 -14.69 -3.50 18.43
CA LEU A 36 -16.02 -3.07 17.97
C LEU A 36 -16.70 -4.13 17.08
N LEU A 37 -15.92 -5.08 16.58
CA LEU A 37 -16.37 -6.20 15.76
C LEU A 37 -16.96 -7.33 16.63
N LYS A 38 -18.29 -7.39 16.74
CA LYS A 38 -18.99 -8.54 17.36
C LYS A 38 -19.06 -9.75 16.43
N ASP A 39 -19.10 -9.51 15.12
CA ASP A 39 -19.06 -10.51 14.05
C ASP A 39 -18.26 -9.90 12.87
N PRO A 40 -17.19 -10.55 12.40
CA PRO A 40 -16.44 -10.09 11.23
C PRO A 40 -17.29 -9.95 9.96
N GLY A 41 -18.43 -10.63 9.87
CA GLY A 41 -19.32 -10.55 8.71
C GLY A 41 -18.67 -11.08 7.44
N SER A 42 -19.13 -10.56 6.29
CA SER A 42 -18.61 -10.98 4.98
C SER A 42 -17.19 -10.46 4.72
N LEU A 43 -16.48 -11.04 3.74
CA LEU A 43 -15.19 -10.49 3.29
C LEU A 43 -15.30 -9.02 2.85
N GLU A 44 -16.39 -8.65 2.19
CA GLU A 44 -16.65 -7.26 1.76
C GLU A 44 -16.83 -6.30 2.94
N THR A 45 -17.50 -6.75 4.01
CA THR A 45 -17.65 -6.00 5.25
C THR A 45 -16.29 -5.69 5.86
N ARG A 46 -15.41 -6.70 5.91
CA ARG A 46 -14.06 -6.54 6.45
C ARG A 46 -13.19 -5.63 5.60
N TYR A 47 -13.29 -5.73 4.28
CA TYR A 47 -12.62 -4.78 3.40
C TYR A 47 -13.12 -3.35 3.58
N THR A 48 -14.43 -3.16 3.79
CA THR A 48 -14.99 -1.83 4.07
C THR A 48 -14.45 -1.26 5.38
N GLN A 49 -14.36 -2.09 6.42
CA GLN A 49 -13.82 -1.70 7.72
C GLN A 49 -12.33 -1.37 7.64
N LEU A 50 -11.52 -2.22 6.96
CA LEU A 50 -10.11 -1.93 6.71
C LEU A 50 -9.94 -0.62 5.93
N LYS A 51 -10.75 -0.38 4.91
CA LYS A 51 -10.70 0.86 4.12
C LYS A 51 -10.97 2.07 5.00
N HIS A 52 -11.94 1.99 5.90
CA HIS A 52 -12.26 3.06 6.84
C HIS A 52 -11.11 3.30 7.81
N LEU A 53 -10.61 2.24 8.46
CA LEU A 53 -9.48 2.31 9.39
C LEU A 53 -8.25 2.94 8.74
N LEU A 54 -7.87 2.48 7.55
CA LEU A 54 -6.72 3.02 6.80
C LEU A 54 -6.89 4.50 6.48
N LYS A 55 -8.07 4.91 6.01
CA LYS A 55 -8.35 6.33 5.74
C LYS A 55 -8.30 7.19 7.01
N GLU A 56 -8.80 6.69 8.12
CA GLU A 56 -8.75 7.39 9.40
C GLU A 56 -7.29 7.53 9.88
N THR A 57 -6.49 6.46 9.83
CA THR A 57 -5.06 6.51 10.16
C THR A 57 -4.33 7.55 9.29
N ILE A 58 -4.54 7.52 7.97
CA ILE A 58 -3.94 8.50 7.04
C ILE A 58 -4.32 9.94 7.43
N ASN A 59 -5.60 10.19 7.74
CA ASN A 59 -6.07 11.50 8.17
C ASN A 59 -5.42 11.95 9.48
N GLN A 60 -5.33 11.07 10.49
CA GLN A 60 -4.68 11.36 11.77
C GLN A 60 -3.20 11.69 11.59
N GLU A 61 -2.49 10.97 10.72
CA GLU A 61 -1.09 11.24 10.41
C GLU A 61 -0.90 12.60 9.73
N TYR A 62 -1.77 12.96 8.78
CA TYR A 62 -1.75 14.29 8.17
C TYR A 62 -2.05 15.41 9.17
N GLN A 63 -3.04 15.23 10.04
CA GLN A 63 -3.36 16.21 11.08
C GLN A 63 -2.23 16.38 12.10
N THR A 64 -1.60 15.27 12.49
CA THR A 64 -0.46 15.28 13.41
C THR A 64 0.72 16.04 12.80
N LYS A 65 1.01 15.80 11.51
CA LYS A 65 2.03 16.54 10.76
C LYS A 65 1.73 18.04 10.74
N GLN A 66 0.55 18.44 10.29
CA GLN A 66 0.14 19.85 10.26
C GLN A 66 0.25 20.51 11.64
N SER A 67 -0.19 19.82 12.69
CA SER A 67 -0.12 20.31 14.08
C SER A 67 1.31 20.43 14.61
N SER A 68 2.21 19.56 14.17
CA SER A 68 3.64 19.60 14.53
C SER A 68 4.39 20.70 13.77
N GLU A 69 4.06 20.93 12.49
CA GLU A 69 4.61 22.02 11.67
C GLU A 69 4.29 23.39 12.25
N HIS A 70 3.06 23.61 12.73
CA HIS A 70 2.67 24.86 13.41
C HIS A 70 3.42 25.09 14.75
N ARG A 71 3.93 24.02 15.37
CA ARG A 71 4.65 24.10 16.65
C ARG A 71 6.18 24.06 16.50
N ARG A 72 6.71 23.92 15.28
CA ARG A 72 8.14 23.71 15.05
C ARG A 72 8.86 25.04 14.80
N ASN A 73 10.01 25.23 15.45
CA ASN A 73 10.90 26.35 15.17
C ASN A 73 11.44 26.24 13.73
N PRO A 74 11.57 27.35 12.98
CA PRO A 74 11.99 27.34 11.57
C PRO A 74 13.38 26.73 11.33
N ASP A 75 14.20 26.61 12.37
CA ASP A 75 15.58 26.08 12.31
C ASP A 75 15.65 24.53 12.30
N GLN A 76 14.54 23.82 12.54
CA GLN A 76 14.51 22.35 12.56
C GLN A 76 13.61 21.75 11.47
N SER A 77 13.65 22.33 10.27
CA SER A 77 12.99 21.75 9.10
C SER A 77 13.71 20.48 8.66
N THR A 78 13.39 19.34 9.28
CA THR A 78 13.63 18.04 8.64
C THR A 78 12.60 17.89 7.54
N ASN A 79 12.91 18.53 6.41
CA ASN A 79 12.13 18.56 5.18
C ASN A 79 12.18 17.17 4.54
N ASN A 80 11.47 16.21 5.12
CA ASN A 80 11.28 14.92 4.49
C ASN A 80 9.79 14.59 4.55
N PRO A 81 9.03 14.90 3.49
CA PRO A 81 7.62 14.55 3.41
C PRO A 81 7.52 13.02 3.42
N GLN A 82 7.34 12.43 4.61
CA GLN A 82 7.07 11.02 4.71
C GLN A 82 5.62 10.81 4.27
N CYS A 83 5.41 10.04 3.22
CA CYS A 83 4.10 9.51 2.88
C CYS A 83 3.52 8.74 4.09
N PRO A 84 2.26 8.94 4.49
CA PRO A 84 1.57 8.03 5.43
C PRO A 84 1.81 6.55 5.06
N PRO A 85 2.40 5.72 5.94
CA PRO A 85 2.65 4.30 5.66
C PRO A 85 1.36 3.55 5.31
N ALA A 86 0.22 3.98 5.87
CA ALA A 86 -1.10 3.39 5.63
C ALA A 86 -1.63 3.58 4.19
N LEU A 87 -1.00 4.43 3.35
CA LEU A 87 -1.37 4.55 1.94
C LEU A 87 -1.07 3.28 1.14
N PHE A 88 0.02 2.58 1.45
CA PHE A 88 0.38 1.34 0.73
C PHE A 88 -0.66 0.21 0.93
N PRO A 89 -1.04 -0.18 2.16
CA PRO A 89 -2.12 -1.16 2.35
C PRO A 89 -3.47 -0.67 1.82
N LEU A 90 -3.71 0.65 1.74
CA LEU A 90 -4.91 1.17 1.09
C LEU A 90 -4.91 0.90 -0.42
N ALA A 91 -3.77 1.08 -1.10
CA ALA A 91 -3.62 0.76 -2.52
C ALA A 91 -3.82 -0.74 -2.79
N MET A 92 -3.23 -1.61 -1.95
CA MET A 92 -3.44 -3.05 -2.04
C MET A 92 -4.91 -3.40 -1.87
N LEU A 93 -5.58 -2.86 -0.85
CA LEU A 93 -7.00 -3.09 -0.60
C LEU A 93 -7.88 -2.61 -1.76
N GLN A 94 -7.57 -1.45 -2.35
CA GLN A 94 -8.27 -0.95 -3.53
C GLN A 94 -8.08 -1.87 -4.74
N THR A 95 -6.89 -2.47 -4.90
CA THR A 95 -6.59 -3.43 -5.97
C THR A 95 -7.41 -4.71 -5.78
N GLU A 96 -7.41 -5.29 -4.58
CA GLU A 96 -8.20 -6.48 -4.21
C GLU A 96 -9.71 -6.27 -4.40
N THR A 97 -10.19 -5.06 -4.10
CA THR A 97 -11.61 -4.69 -4.25
C THR A 97 -11.94 -4.12 -5.64
N LYS A 98 -11.04 -4.28 -6.62
CA LYS A 98 -11.20 -3.85 -8.03
C LYS A 98 -11.44 -2.36 -8.25
N GLN A 99 -11.07 -1.53 -7.28
CA GLN A 99 -11.11 -0.07 -7.37
C GLN A 99 -9.84 0.48 -8.04
N TYR A 100 -9.55 0.03 -9.27
CA TYR A 100 -8.25 0.24 -9.91
C TYR A 100 -7.87 1.71 -10.10
N THR A 101 -8.81 2.57 -10.48
CA THR A 101 -8.55 4.01 -10.62
C THR A 101 -8.13 4.66 -9.29
N ALA A 102 -8.73 4.21 -8.18
CA ALA A 102 -8.37 4.71 -6.86
C ALA A 102 -7.00 4.17 -6.41
N ALA A 103 -6.74 2.87 -6.67
CA ALA A 103 -5.45 2.24 -6.42
C ALA A 103 -4.31 2.94 -7.17
N GLU A 104 -4.52 3.26 -8.45
CA GLU A 104 -3.54 3.98 -9.28
C GLU A 104 -3.20 5.33 -8.67
N GLY A 105 -4.22 6.11 -8.29
CA GLY A 105 -4.04 7.41 -7.65
C GLY A 105 -3.27 7.31 -6.34
N THR A 106 -3.58 6.32 -5.51
CA THR A 106 -2.89 6.09 -4.24
C THR A 106 -1.44 5.65 -4.44
N CYS A 107 -1.15 4.73 -5.37
CA CYS A 107 0.23 4.35 -5.71
C CYS A 107 1.05 5.55 -6.21
N ARG A 108 0.50 6.38 -7.11
CA ARG A 108 1.19 7.58 -7.60
C ARG A 108 1.47 8.59 -6.50
N GLN A 109 0.59 8.73 -5.50
CA GLN A 109 0.86 9.57 -4.33
C GLN A 109 2.05 9.07 -3.51
N ILE A 110 2.15 7.75 -3.30
CA ILE A 110 3.29 7.14 -2.59
C ILE A 110 4.59 7.42 -3.35
N LEU A 111 4.61 7.18 -4.66
CA LEU A 111 5.80 7.39 -5.48
C LEU A 111 6.19 8.87 -5.62
N ALA A 112 5.23 9.80 -5.60
CA ALA A 112 5.53 11.24 -5.62
C ALA A 112 6.14 11.75 -4.30
N ALA A 113 5.83 11.10 -3.18
CA ALA A 113 6.33 11.47 -1.86
C ALA A 113 7.70 10.85 -1.53
N ASN A 114 8.08 9.76 -2.21
CA ASN A 114 9.38 9.12 -2.03
C ASN A 114 10.39 9.67 -3.06
N PRO A 115 11.50 10.29 -2.63
CA PRO A 115 12.52 10.77 -3.56
C PRO A 115 13.14 9.58 -4.33
N PRO A 116 13.56 9.78 -5.59
CA PRO A 116 14.06 8.72 -6.48
C PRO A 116 15.31 7.98 -5.99
N SER A 117 15.92 8.41 -4.87
CA SER A 117 17.02 7.71 -4.20
C SER A 117 16.56 6.54 -3.32
N ARG A 118 15.27 6.43 -2.98
CA ARG A 118 14.65 5.28 -2.32
C ARG A 118 13.31 4.96 -2.99
N PRO A 119 13.34 4.35 -4.18
CA PRO A 119 12.11 3.95 -4.86
C PRO A 119 11.31 3.01 -3.96
N ASP A 120 10.01 3.25 -3.84
CA ASP A 120 9.13 2.30 -3.17
C ASP A 120 8.83 1.18 -4.17
N SER A 121 9.69 0.16 -4.17
CA SER A 121 9.60 -1.00 -5.06
C SER A 121 8.22 -1.67 -4.98
N ALA A 122 7.62 -1.71 -3.80
CA ALA A 122 6.31 -2.32 -3.59
C ALA A 122 5.19 -1.48 -4.22
N ALA A 123 5.18 -0.16 -4.01
CA ALA A 123 4.20 0.73 -4.63
C ALA A 123 4.34 0.79 -6.16
N THR A 124 5.58 0.70 -6.67
CA THR A 124 5.87 0.66 -8.11
C THR A 124 5.31 -0.61 -8.75
N SER A 125 5.62 -1.78 -8.17
CA SER A 125 5.07 -3.06 -8.68
C SER A 125 3.55 -3.07 -8.63
N ASN A 126 2.95 -2.60 -7.54
CA ASN A 126 1.49 -2.56 -7.41
C ASN A 126 0.85 -1.58 -8.41
N LEU A 127 1.54 -0.49 -8.79
CA LEU A 127 1.07 0.42 -9.83
C LEU A 127 1.07 -0.23 -11.21
N ILE A 128 2.13 -0.98 -11.55
CA ILE A 128 2.24 -1.70 -12.82
C ILE A 128 1.10 -2.73 -12.94
N ASP A 129 0.86 -3.52 -11.89
CA ASP A 129 -0.27 -4.46 -11.83
C ASP A 129 -1.62 -3.76 -12.05
N VAL A 130 -1.84 -2.63 -11.37
CA VAL A 130 -3.07 -1.83 -11.50
C VAL A 130 -3.23 -1.23 -12.90
N LEU A 131 -2.14 -0.84 -13.56
CA LEU A 131 -2.18 -0.35 -14.95
C LEU A 131 -2.56 -1.49 -15.91
N ASN A 132 -2.03 -2.69 -15.70
CA ASN A 132 -2.40 -3.88 -16.48
C ASN A 132 -3.87 -4.27 -16.31
N LEU A 133 -4.37 -4.24 -15.07
CA LEU A 133 -5.79 -4.49 -14.76
C LEU A 133 -6.71 -3.42 -15.37
N GLN A 134 -6.20 -2.23 -15.68
CA GLN A 134 -6.90 -1.18 -16.41
C GLN A 134 -6.66 -1.20 -17.93
N HIS A 135 -5.97 -2.22 -18.45
CA HIS A 135 -5.58 -2.33 -19.86
C HIS A 135 -4.68 -1.20 -20.37
N LYS A 136 -3.96 -0.51 -19.48
CA LYS A 136 -2.99 0.54 -19.81
C LYS A 136 -1.59 -0.05 -20.06
N TYR A 137 -1.52 -1.07 -20.93
CA TYR A 137 -0.33 -1.90 -21.14
C TYR A 137 0.92 -1.10 -21.54
N ALA A 138 0.78 -0.13 -22.44
CA ALA A 138 1.90 0.69 -22.88
C ALA A 138 2.53 1.49 -21.72
N GLU A 139 1.70 2.00 -20.80
CA GLU A 139 2.19 2.72 -19.62
C GLU A 139 2.81 1.75 -18.60
N ALA A 140 2.17 0.60 -18.37
CA ALA A 140 2.68 -0.45 -17.49
C ALA A 140 4.07 -0.94 -17.94
N GLN A 141 4.23 -1.23 -19.24
CA GLN A 141 5.50 -1.67 -19.82
C GLN A 141 6.58 -0.60 -19.72
N THR A 142 6.25 0.65 -20.06
CA THR A 142 7.21 1.77 -19.93
C THR A 142 7.69 1.90 -18.48
N MET A 143 6.77 1.78 -17.53
CA MET A 143 7.09 1.85 -16.10
C MET A 143 7.92 0.64 -15.65
N ALA A 144 7.58 -0.58 -16.09
CA ALA A 144 8.33 -1.79 -15.79
C ALA A 144 9.79 -1.70 -16.27
N ILE A 145 10.01 -1.24 -17.50
CA ILE A 145 11.36 -1.05 -18.08
C ILE A 145 12.18 -0.04 -17.25
N GLN A 146 11.56 1.07 -16.82
CA GLN A 146 12.23 2.09 -16.00
C GLN A 146 12.52 1.60 -14.59
N ALA A 147 11.63 0.78 -14.02
CA ALA A 147 11.72 0.30 -12.64
C ALA A 147 12.67 -0.89 -12.50
N LEU A 148 12.76 -1.78 -13.50
CA LEU A 148 13.54 -3.01 -13.48
C LEU A 148 14.98 -2.85 -12.97
N PRO A 149 15.81 -1.91 -13.47
CA PRO A 149 17.19 -1.74 -12.98
C PRO A 149 17.26 -1.21 -11.54
N LEU A 150 16.25 -0.47 -11.09
CA LEU A 150 16.17 0.03 -9.71
C LEU A 150 15.81 -1.10 -8.74
N LEU A 151 14.79 -1.89 -9.09
CA LEU A 151 14.37 -3.06 -8.30
C LEU A 151 15.46 -4.14 -8.24
N GLN A 152 16.20 -4.36 -9.33
CA GLN A 152 17.32 -5.31 -9.33
C GLN A 152 18.38 -4.94 -8.31
N ASN A 153 18.70 -3.65 -8.20
CA ASN A 153 19.70 -3.16 -7.26
C ASN A 153 19.18 -3.16 -5.81
N GLU A 154 17.89 -2.90 -5.60
CA GLU A 154 17.28 -2.82 -4.27
C GLU A 154 16.98 -4.21 -3.67
N LEU A 155 16.37 -5.10 -4.45
CA LEU A 155 15.83 -6.38 -3.98
C LEU A 155 16.66 -7.59 -4.43
N GLY A 156 17.54 -7.42 -5.42
CA GLY A 156 18.26 -8.51 -6.07
C GLY A 156 17.47 -9.18 -7.19
N ALA A 157 18.19 -9.84 -8.11
CA ALA A 157 17.60 -10.49 -9.29
C ALA A 157 16.75 -11.75 -8.98
N ASP A 158 16.85 -12.29 -7.76
CA ASP A 158 16.07 -13.45 -7.31
C ASP A 158 14.76 -13.07 -6.59
N SER A 159 14.53 -11.76 -6.43
CA SER A 159 13.32 -11.26 -5.78
C SER A 159 12.07 -11.59 -6.62
N PRO A 160 10.96 -12.06 -6.00
CA PRO A 160 9.70 -12.28 -6.70
C PRO A 160 9.19 -11.03 -7.44
N GLN A 161 9.42 -9.84 -6.88
CA GLN A 161 9.04 -8.57 -7.50
C GLN A 161 9.85 -8.30 -8.78
N TYR A 162 11.17 -8.55 -8.74
CA TYR A 162 12.01 -8.42 -9.93
C TYR A 162 11.62 -9.43 -11.02
N LEU A 163 11.44 -10.70 -10.64
CA LEU A 163 11.09 -11.77 -11.57
C LEU A 163 9.73 -11.55 -12.24
N GLY A 164 8.75 -11.04 -11.49
CA GLY A 164 7.44 -10.67 -12.04
C GLY A 164 7.56 -9.60 -13.12
N LEU A 165 8.25 -8.51 -12.84
CA LEU A 165 8.48 -7.43 -13.81
C LEU A 165 9.33 -7.86 -15.01
N TYR A 166 10.33 -8.72 -14.78
CA TYR A 166 11.15 -9.26 -15.85
C TYR A 166 10.30 -10.13 -16.81
N ALA A 167 9.43 -10.98 -16.28
CA ALA A 167 8.52 -11.80 -17.08
C ALA A 167 7.49 -10.95 -17.85
N GLU A 168 7.02 -9.85 -17.26
CA GLU A 168 6.12 -8.88 -17.90
C GLU A 168 6.74 -8.27 -19.16
N ILE A 169 8.05 -7.98 -19.12
CA ILE A 169 8.80 -7.39 -20.23
C ILE A 169 9.17 -8.44 -21.28
N ASP A 170 9.62 -9.63 -20.85
CA ASP A 170 10.11 -10.70 -21.73
C ASP A 170 8.97 -11.46 -22.43
N GLY A 171 7.82 -11.59 -21.77
CA GLY A 171 6.67 -12.35 -22.26
C GLY A 171 5.95 -11.78 -23.49
N GLU A 172 6.22 -10.51 -23.86
CA GLU A 172 5.67 -9.88 -25.08
C GLU A 172 6.63 -9.91 -26.29
N PHE A 173 7.86 -10.43 -26.15
CA PHE A 173 8.82 -10.58 -27.26
C PHE A 173 8.86 -11.99 -27.88
N GLY A 174 7.89 -12.87 -27.55
CA GLY A 174 7.75 -14.23 -28.07
C GLY A 174 6.86 -14.38 -29.30
#